data_AF-A0A832GNF3-F1
#
_entry.id   AF-A0A832GNF3-F1
#
_cell.length_a   1.000
_cell.length_b   1.000
_cell.length_c   1.000
_cell.angle_alpha   90.00
_cell.angle_beta   90.00
_cell.angle_gamma   90.00
#
_symmetry.space_group_name_H-M   'P 1'
#
loop_
_entity.id
_entity.type
_entity.pdbx_description
1 polymer ?
#
loop_
_entity_poly.entity_id
_entity_poly.type
_entity_poly.pdbx_seq_one_letter_code
_entity_poly.pdbx_strand_id
1 'polypeptide(L)'
;MPKSASLAAVQMQYRLEDYRSVEAFRERVLGVMRAVRQRAPKGDLLVVFPEDVGLGLIFTQDFERVQTAKTMVEAGLRLMERYQINAFAGEGGFAGATRTLLRTLSPFVERVYHEVFSEAARVGGAWVVAGSAPIAQGECVHNVCYTYNPKGERVLVQRKINLVPLEQEAGLNLCPAPRELPTVNTPAGKLGVLICLDGFYHELIDQHAKRGVRVIAMPSFNPLPWTKEEAQGWETGLLAGVQKHPDLIGVNPMGVGGFFDVRAEGQSSIVASRVRTPDGSGYLARAKSKDQEEILIHPTP
;
A
#
# COMPACT_ATOMS: atom_id res chain seq x y z
N MET A 1 5.42 0.01 33.32
CA MET A 1 4.46 0.78 32.49
C MET A 1 4.12 -0.06 31.28
N PRO A 2 2.86 -0.11 30.79
CA PRO A 2 2.58 -0.74 29.51
C PRO A 2 3.43 -0.02 28.46
N LYS A 3 4.20 -0.76 27.66
CA LYS A 3 4.94 -0.16 26.54
C LYS A 3 3.90 0.32 25.54
N SER A 4 3.74 1.64 25.38
CA SER A 4 2.92 2.19 24.30
C SER A 4 3.63 1.91 22.98
N ALA A 5 2.89 1.39 22.00
CA ALA A 5 3.39 1.28 20.64
C ALA A 5 3.26 2.64 19.95
N SER A 6 4.02 2.86 18.88
CA SER A 6 3.80 3.99 17.97
C SER A 6 3.26 3.48 16.65
N LEU A 7 2.41 4.27 16.02
CA LEU A 7 1.91 4.07 14.66
C LEU A 7 2.61 5.05 13.74
N ALA A 8 3.03 4.60 12.56
CA ALA A 8 3.55 5.46 11.52
C ALA A 8 2.82 5.23 10.19
N ALA A 9 2.33 6.30 9.59
CA ALA A 9 1.83 6.31 8.20
C ALA A 9 2.87 7.00 7.31
N VAL A 10 3.33 6.29 6.28
CA VAL A 10 4.31 6.80 5.32
C VAL A 10 3.56 7.32 4.09
N GLN A 11 3.54 8.64 3.91
CA GLN A 11 3.20 9.23 2.62
C GLN A 11 4.43 9.14 1.73
N MET A 12 4.52 8.07 0.93
CA MET A 12 5.72 7.80 0.14
C MET A 12 5.60 8.41 -1.25
N GLN A 13 6.61 9.17 -1.65
CA GLN A 13 6.67 9.64 -3.04
C GLN A 13 7.24 8.56 -3.96
N TYR A 14 6.49 8.19 -4.99
CA TYR A 14 6.90 7.27 -6.03
C TYR A 14 7.65 8.00 -7.12
N ARG A 15 8.88 7.54 -7.37
CA ARG A 15 9.78 8.03 -8.40
C ARG A 15 10.24 6.81 -9.19
N LEU A 16 10.16 6.89 -10.52
CA LEU A 16 10.56 5.79 -11.39
C LEU A 16 12.02 5.35 -11.12
N GLU A 17 12.88 6.32 -10.86
CA GLU A 17 14.27 6.12 -10.45
C GLU A 17 14.43 5.17 -9.25
N ASP A 18 13.54 5.21 -8.24
CA ASP A 18 13.64 4.31 -7.08
C ASP A 18 13.51 2.82 -7.48
N TYR A 19 13.14 2.52 -8.72
CA TYR A 19 12.97 1.18 -9.27
C TYR A 19 14.02 0.82 -10.34
N ARG A 20 15.08 1.63 -10.51
CA ARG A 20 16.15 1.39 -11.51
C ARG A 20 16.91 0.08 -11.31
N SER A 21 16.98 -0.39 -10.07
CA SER A 21 17.59 -1.65 -9.68
C SER A 21 16.99 -2.15 -8.35
N VAL A 22 17.26 -3.40 -8.00
CA VAL A 22 16.86 -3.97 -6.71
C VAL A 22 17.48 -3.19 -5.55
N GLU A 23 18.74 -2.78 -5.70
CA GLU A 23 19.49 -2.00 -4.73
C GLU A 23 18.88 -0.62 -4.54
N ALA A 24 18.49 0.07 -5.61
CA ALA A 24 17.84 1.39 -5.51
C ALA A 24 16.51 1.31 -4.74
N PHE A 25 15.67 0.31 -5.05
CA PHE A 25 14.41 0.09 -4.35
C PHE A 25 14.64 -0.25 -2.88
N ARG A 26 15.62 -1.12 -2.61
CA ARG A 26 16.04 -1.48 -1.25
C ARG A 26 16.52 -0.25 -0.47
N GLU A 27 17.41 0.54 -1.04
CA GLU A 27 17.93 1.77 -0.43
C GLU A 27 16.81 2.77 -0.14
N ARG A 28 15.84 2.89 -1.05
CA ARG A 28 14.67 3.73 -0.88
C ARG A 28 13.84 3.31 0.33
N VAL A 29 13.42 2.04 0.40
CA VAL A 29 12.60 1.51 1.49
C VAL A 29 13.34 1.58 2.83
N LEU A 30 14.61 1.19 2.87
CA LEU A 30 15.42 1.26 4.09
C LEU A 30 15.71 2.72 4.50
N GLY A 31 15.84 3.64 3.56
CA GLY A 31 15.95 5.07 3.80
C GLY A 31 14.71 5.61 4.52
N VAL A 32 13.52 5.27 4.03
CA VAL A 32 12.26 5.62 4.69
C VAL A 32 12.20 5.03 6.10
N MET A 33 12.52 3.74 6.27
CA MET A 33 12.50 3.11 7.60
C MET A 33 13.46 3.77 8.59
N ARG A 34 14.66 4.14 8.15
CA ARG A 34 15.61 4.91 8.98
C ARG A 34 15.03 6.25 9.38
N ALA A 35 14.41 6.98 8.44
CA ALA A 35 13.77 8.27 8.73
C ALA A 35 12.59 8.12 9.71
N VAL A 36 11.74 7.10 9.55
CA VAL A 36 10.67 6.78 10.51
C VAL A 36 11.28 6.52 11.89
N ARG A 37 12.31 5.66 11.97
CA ARG A 37 12.91 5.27 13.25
C ARG A 37 13.62 6.43 13.96
N GLN A 38 14.20 7.38 13.23
CA GLN A 38 14.79 8.60 13.79
C GLN A 38 13.74 9.53 14.42
N ARG A 39 12.51 9.54 13.88
CA ARG A 39 11.42 10.41 14.34
C ARG A 39 10.53 9.74 15.41
N ALA A 40 10.44 8.40 15.38
CA ALA A 40 9.59 7.64 16.28
C ALA A 40 10.17 7.58 17.71
N PRO A 41 9.32 7.64 18.75
CA PRO A 41 9.73 7.32 20.11
C PRO A 41 10.38 5.92 20.20
N LYS A 42 11.24 5.74 21.21
CA LYS A 42 11.78 4.41 21.53
C LYS A 42 10.63 3.50 21.98
N GLY A 43 10.52 2.31 21.38
CA GLY A 43 9.50 1.34 21.73
C GLY A 43 9.02 0.55 20.52
N ASP A 44 7.94 -0.18 20.74
CA ASP A 44 7.26 -0.92 19.68
C ASP A 44 6.72 0.05 18.62
N LEU A 45 6.82 -0.34 17.35
CA LEU A 45 6.43 0.50 16.22
C LEU A 45 5.72 -0.35 15.18
N LEU A 46 4.60 0.16 14.67
CA LEU A 46 3.92 -0.33 13.49
C LEU A 46 4.00 0.73 12.39
N VAL A 47 4.66 0.39 11.29
CA VAL A 47 4.82 1.27 10.11
C VAL A 47 3.95 0.75 8.98
N VAL A 48 3.21 1.64 8.33
CA VAL A 48 2.34 1.30 7.20
C VAL A 48 2.81 2.08 5.97
N PHE A 49 3.13 1.33 4.91
CA PHE A 49 3.47 1.83 3.59
C PHE A 49 2.24 1.88 2.67
N PRO A 50 2.27 2.74 1.63
CA PRO A 50 1.14 2.91 0.72
C PRO A 50 0.98 1.77 -0.30
N GLU A 51 -0.22 1.71 -0.88
CA GLU A 51 -0.57 0.77 -1.96
C GLU A 51 0.30 0.98 -3.21
N ASP A 52 0.56 -0.09 -3.95
CA ASP A 52 1.32 -0.10 -5.20
C ASP A 52 2.80 0.28 -5.09
N VAL A 53 3.36 0.33 -3.88
CA VAL A 53 4.81 0.48 -3.67
C VAL A 53 5.62 -0.64 -4.33
N GLY A 54 5.02 -1.82 -4.53
CA GLY A 54 5.65 -2.93 -5.26
C GLY A 54 5.33 -2.95 -6.75
N LEU A 55 4.38 -2.15 -7.25
CA LEU A 55 4.01 -2.14 -8.67
C LEU A 55 5.19 -1.71 -9.56
N GLY A 56 5.97 -0.72 -9.12
CA GLY A 56 7.13 -0.24 -9.88
C GLY A 56 8.21 -1.30 -10.12
N LEU A 57 8.24 -2.39 -9.35
CA LEU A 57 9.21 -3.48 -9.52
C LEU A 57 9.07 -4.21 -10.86
N ILE A 58 7.94 -4.07 -11.56
CA ILE A 58 7.78 -4.61 -12.92
C ILE A 58 8.77 -3.99 -13.91
N PHE A 59 9.27 -2.78 -13.62
CA PHE A 59 10.21 -2.04 -14.48
C PHE A 59 11.67 -2.44 -14.21
N THR A 60 11.97 -3.01 -13.05
CA THR A 60 13.34 -3.13 -12.54
C THR A 60 14.22 -4.09 -13.35
N GLN A 61 13.66 -5.16 -13.93
CA GLN A 61 14.45 -6.12 -14.70
C GLN A 61 14.93 -5.59 -16.06
N ASP A 62 14.26 -4.58 -16.61
CA ASP A 62 14.62 -3.98 -17.90
C ASP A 62 14.35 -2.46 -17.87
N PHE A 63 14.93 -1.80 -16.86
CA PHE A 63 14.69 -0.39 -16.60
C PHE A 63 15.08 0.50 -17.78
N GLU A 64 16.22 0.21 -18.41
CA GLU A 64 16.74 0.96 -19.55
C GLU A 64 15.74 1.01 -20.71
N ARG A 65 14.99 -0.08 -20.92
CA ARG A 65 13.96 -0.17 -21.95
C ARG A 65 12.77 0.74 -21.65
N VAL A 66 12.38 0.89 -20.39
CA VAL A 66 11.14 1.60 -20.02
C VAL A 66 11.37 3.03 -19.55
N GLN A 67 12.59 3.41 -19.12
CA GLN A 67 12.86 4.72 -18.51
C GLN A 67 12.52 5.92 -19.41
N THR A 68 12.51 5.72 -20.73
CA THR A 68 12.16 6.75 -21.72
C THR A 68 10.72 6.66 -22.22
N ALA A 69 9.91 5.75 -21.69
CA ALA A 69 8.48 5.70 -21.98
C ALA A 69 7.79 6.96 -21.44
N LYS A 70 6.75 7.40 -22.13
CA LYS A 70 5.94 8.56 -21.72
C LYS A 70 4.70 8.14 -20.93
N THR A 71 4.23 6.92 -21.14
CA THR A 71 3.02 6.38 -20.51
C THR A 71 3.25 4.99 -19.92
N MET A 72 2.42 4.63 -18.93
CA MET A 72 2.36 3.27 -18.38
C MET A 72 2.07 2.23 -19.47
N VAL A 73 1.19 2.55 -20.43
CA VAL A 73 0.85 1.68 -21.56
C VAL A 73 2.07 1.44 -22.45
N GLU A 74 2.83 2.51 -22.77
CA GLU A 74 4.04 2.39 -23.57
C GLU A 74 5.11 1.55 -22.86
N ALA A 75 5.33 1.78 -21.55
CA ALA A 75 6.24 0.97 -20.75
C ALA A 75 5.81 -0.52 -20.75
N GLY A 76 4.52 -0.78 -20.57
CA GLY A 76 3.93 -2.12 -20.65
C GLY A 76 4.16 -2.80 -22.00
N LEU A 77 3.89 -2.10 -23.11
CA LEU A 77 4.11 -2.63 -24.47
C LEU A 77 5.58 -2.96 -24.74
N ARG A 78 6.51 -2.11 -24.30
CA ARG A 78 7.96 -2.39 -24.42
C ARG A 78 8.36 -3.63 -23.63
N LEU A 79 7.83 -3.82 -22.42
CA LEU A 79 8.06 -5.05 -21.66
C LEU A 79 7.40 -6.26 -22.33
N MET A 80 6.19 -6.14 -22.86
CA MET A 80 5.54 -7.22 -23.62
C MET A 80 6.40 -7.67 -24.80
N GLU A 81 7.00 -6.74 -25.55
CA GLU A 81 7.96 -7.05 -26.61
C GLU A 81 9.16 -7.85 -26.06
N ARG A 82 9.76 -7.41 -24.94
CA ARG A 82 10.90 -8.09 -24.29
C ARG A 82 10.60 -9.53 -23.90
N TYR A 83 9.39 -9.80 -23.42
CA TYR A 83 8.93 -11.11 -22.96
C TYR A 83 8.14 -11.88 -24.04
N GLN A 84 8.14 -11.41 -25.29
CA GLN A 84 7.48 -12.05 -26.43
C GLN A 84 5.97 -12.28 -26.23
N ILE A 85 5.32 -11.34 -25.53
CA ILE A 85 3.87 -11.36 -25.28
C ILE A 85 3.19 -10.53 -26.38
N ASN A 86 2.32 -11.16 -27.16
CA ASN A 86 1.57 -10.45 -28.20
C ASN A 86 0.36 -9.72 -27.60
N ALA A 87 0.43 -8.39 -27.55
CA ALA A 87 -0.60 -7.52 -26.99
C ALA A 87 -1.97 -7.61 -27.69
N PHE A 88 -2.05 -8.14 -28.90
CA PHE A 88 -3.24 -8.05 -29.76
C PHE A 88 -3.73 -9.39 -30.32
N ALA A 89 -2.93 -10.46 -30.24
CA ALA A 89 -3.28 -11.77 -30.82
C ALA A 89 -3.72 -12.83 -29.80
N GLY A 90 -3.61 -12.55 -28.50
CA GLY A 90 -3.99 -13.48 -27.43
C GLY A 90 -5.47 -13.42 -27.05
N GLU A 91 -5.94 -14.47 -26.38
CA GLU A 91 -7.26 -14.47 -25.74
C GLU A 91 -7.36 -13.33 -24.70
N GLY A 92 -8.43 -12.53 -24.76
CA GLY A 92 -8.59 -11.34 -23.92
C GLY A 92 -7.82 -10.09 -24.39
N GLY A 93 -7.17 -10.11 -25.56
CA GLY A 93 -6.53 -8.94 -26.16
C GLY A 93 -5.50 -8.26 -25.25
N PHE A 94 -5.48 -6.92 -25.23
CA PHE A 94 -4.53 -6.14 -24.43
C PHE A 94 -4.65 -6.45 -22.93
N ALA A 95 -5.87 -6.63 -22.41
CA ALA A 95 -6.11 -6.99 -21.02
C ALA A 95 -5.49 -8.35 -20.66
N GLY A 96 -5.67 -9.35 -21.53
CA GLY A 96 -5.06 -10.68 -21.38
C GLY A 96 -3.54 -10.62 -21.42
N ALA A 97 -2.97 -9.83 -22.33
CA ALA A 97 -1.54 -9.60 -22.42
C ALA A 97 -0.96 -8.90 -21.18
N THR A 98 -1.66 -7.90 -20.64
CA THR A 98 -1.28 -7.23 -19.38
C THR A 98 -1.20 -8.20 -18.22
N ARG A 99 -2.23 -9.04 -18.02
CA ARG A 99 -2.19 -10.08 -17.00
C ARG A 99 -1.04 -11.06 -17.22
N THR A 100 -0.82 -11.48 -18.47
CA THR A 100 0.29 -12.39 -18.82
C THR A 100 1.65 -11.79 -18.48
N LEU A 101 1.84 -10.49 -18.76
CA LEU A 101 3.06 -9.77 -18.39
C LEU A 101 3.26 -9.74 -16.87
N LEU A 102 2.22 -9.36 -16.11
CA LEU A 102 2.28 -9.31 -14.66
C LEU A 102 2.58 -10.70 -14.06
N ARG A 103 1.97 -11.76 -14.59
CA ARG A 103 2.27 -13.15 -14.18
C ARG A 103 3.72 -13.53 -14.46
N THR A 104 4.23 -13.16 -15.63
CA THR A 104 5.61 -13.44 -16.04
C THR A 104 6.61 -12.76 -15.10
N LEU A 105 6.33 -11.52 -14.71
CA LEU A 105 7.20 -10.74 -13.83
C LEU A 105 7.01 -11.04 -12.33
N SER A 106 5.86 -11.61 -11.95
CA SER A 106 5.48 -11.79 -10.54
C SER A 106 6.51 -12.54 -9.69
N PRO A 107 7.20 -13.62 -10.15
CA PRO A 107 8.20 -14.28 -9.31
C PRO A 107 9.35 -13.35 -8.90
N PHE A 108 9.76 -12.45 -9.80
CA PHE A 108 10.77 -11.44 -9.49
C PHE A 108 10.19 -10.37 -8.54
N VAL A 109 9.01 -9.85 -8.85
CA VAL A 109 8.33 -8.82 -8.03
C VAL A 109 8.13 -9.32 -6.61
N GLU A 110 7.55 -10.51 -6.42
CA GLU A 110 7.29 -11.07 -5.09
C GLU A 110 8.58 -11.26 -4.30
N ARG A 111 9.63 -11.81 -4.93
CA ARG A 111 10.91 -12.05 -4.27
C ARG A 111 11.53 -10.75 -3.78
N VAL A 112 11.66 -9.75 -4.64
CA VAL A 112 12.27 -8.46 -4.29
C VAL A 112 11.42 -7.73 -3.25
N TYR A 113 10.10 -7.68 -3.45
CA TYR A 113 9.16 -7.11 -2.49
C TYR A 113 9.28 -7.78 -1.12
N HIS A 114 9.37 -9.10 -1.09
CA HIS A 114 9.50 -9.87 0.14
C HIS A 114 10.82 -9.62 0.86
N GLU A 115 11.94 -9.77 0.15
CA GLU A 115 13.29 -9.62 0.70
C GLU A 115 13.49 -8.21 1.29
N VAL A 116 13.10 -7.17 0.54
CA VAL A 116 13.29 -5.78 0.96
C VAL A 116 12.44 -5.43 2.17
N PHE A 117 11.15 -5.78 2.19
CA PHE A 117 10.30 -5.42 3.33
C PHE A 117 10.52 -6.29 4.57
N SER A 118 10.92 -7.55 4.39
CA SER A 118 11.45 -8.39 5.48
C SER A 118 12.67 -7.74 6.14
N GLU A 119 13.63 -7.29 5.33
CA GLU A 119 14.80 -6.58 5.84
C GLU A 119 14.44 -5.23 6.48
N ALA A 120 13.53 -4.47 5.87
CA ALA A 120 13.05 -3.20 6.40
C ALA A 120 12.46 -3.37 7.81
N ALA A 121 11.72 -4.45 8.05
CA ALA A 121 11.19 -4.79 9.37
C ALA A 121 12.30 -5.12 10.38
N ARG A 122 13.32 -5.89 9.98
CA ARG A 122 14.49 -6.22 10.83
C ARG A 122 15.33 -5.00 11.18
N VAL A 123 15.75 -4.24 10.17
CA VAL A 123 16.57 -3.02 10.33
C VAL A 123 15.81 -1.98 11.12
N GLY A 124 14.52 -1.85 10.86
CA GLY A 124 13.64 -0.97 11.60
C GLY A 124 13.34 -1.44 13.01
N GLY A 125 13.48 -2.73 13.34
CA GLY A 125 12.95 -3.32 14.58
C GLY A 125 11.45 -3.04 14.75
N ALA A 126 10.69 -3.15 13.65
CA ALA A 126 9.31 -2.69 13.57
C ALA A 126 8.39 -3.75 12.98
N TRP A 127 7.11 -3.67 13.31
CA TRP A 127 6.07 -4.26 12.49
C TRP A 127 5.89 -3.41 11.23
N VAL A 128 5.83 -4.04 10.06
CA VAL A 128 5.75 -3.32 8.78
C VAL A 128 4.60 -3.89 7.96
N VAL A 129 3.57 -3.07 7.72
CA VAL A 129 2.59 -3.31 6.68
C VAL A 129 3.17 -2.74 5.39
N ALA A 130 3.59 -3.63 4.51
CA ALA A 130 4.53 -3.35 3.43
C ALA A 130 3.88 -2.70 2.19
N GLY A 131 2.76 -1.98 2.34
CA GLY A 131 2.03 -1.50 1.18
C GLY A 131 1.53 -2.67 0.34
N SER A 132 1.50 -2.54 -0.98
CA SER A 132 1.09 -3.66 -1.83
C SER A 132 1.83 -3.78 -3.16
N ALA A 133 1.68 -4.95 -3.78
CA ALA A 133 2.28 -5.33 -5.06
C ALA A 133 1.33 -6.24 -5.86
N PRO A 134 1.40 -6.25 -7.20
CA PRO A 134 0.70 -7.24 -8.02
C PRO A 134 1.42 -8.59 -7.98
N ILE A 135 0.78 -9.61 -7.41
CA ILE A 135 1.35 -10.96 -7.21
C ILE A 135 0.45 -12.02 -7.83
N ALA A 136 1.05 -12.90 -8.64
CA ALA A 136 0.37 -13.99 -9.32
C ALA A 136 0.07 -15.16 -8.38
N GLN A 137 -1.11 -15.74 -8.54
CA GLN A 137 -1.53 -16.99 -7.91
C GLN A 137 -2.31 -17.81 -8.94
N GLY A 138 -1.64 -18.83 -9.50
CA GLY A 138 -2.18 -19.59 -10.63
C GLY A 138 -2.37 -18.71 -11.86
N GLU A 139 -3.61 -18.69 -12.38
CA GLU A 139 -3.99 -17.88 -13.55
C GLU A 139 -4.35 -16.41 -13.20
N CYS A 140 -4.46 -16.09 -11.91
CA CYS A 140 -4.82 -14.76 -11.43
C CYS A 140 -3.59 -13.94 -11.01
N VAL A 141 -3.75 -12.62 -11.02
CA VAL A 141 -2.85 -11.67 -10.36
C VAL A 141 -3.68 -10.85 -9.38
N HIS A 142 -3.25 -10.75 -8.13
CA HIS A 142 -3.95 -10.01 -7.09
C HIS A 142 -3.12 -8.81 -6.65
N ASN A 143 -3.77 -7.74 -6.20
CA ASN A 143 -3.13 -6.69 -5.42
C ASN A 143 -2.96 -7.21 -3.97
N VAL A 144 -1.71 -7.43 -3.55
CA VAL A 144 -1.38 -8.14 -2.32
C VAL A 144 -0.55 -7.27 -1.39
N CYS A 145 -0.96 -7.21 -0.12
CA CYS A 145 -0.25 -6.56 0.97
C CYS A 145 0.31 -7.61 1.94
N TYR A 146 1.61 -7.55 2.22
CA TYR A 146 2.25 -8.35 3.25
C TYR A 146 2.44 -7.55 4.54
N THR A 147 2.32 -8.22 5.69
CA THR A 147 2.77 -7.68 6.98
C THR A 147 3.92 -8.50 7.53
N TYR A 148 4.94 -7.81 8.02
CA TYR A 148 6.13 -8.38 8.63
C TYR A 148 6.19 -8.03 10.12
N ASN A 149 6.66 -8.98 10.93
CA ASN A 149 7.01 -8.70 12.32
C ASN A 149 8.46 -8.17 12.41
N PRO A 150 8.92 -7.70 13.59
CA PRO A 150 10.27 -7.15 13.76
C PRO A 150 11.43 -8.13 13.46
N LYS A 151 11.16 -9.43 13.33
CA LYS A 151 12.16 -10.44 12.92
C LYS A 151 12.25 -10.59 11.41
N GLY A 152 11.40 -9.92 10.63
CA GLY A 152 11.30 -10.06 9.19
C GLY A 152 10.42 -11.23 8.73
N GLU A 153 9.69 -11.87 9.64
CA GLU A 153 8.78 -12.97 9.29
C GLU A 153 7.48 -12.40 8.71
N ARG A 154 7.03 -12.92 7.57
CA ARG A 154 5.72 -12.58 6.98
C ARG A 154 4.61 -13.22 7.82
N VAL A 155 3.82 -12.41 8.51
CA VAL A 155 2.82 -12.86 9.49
C VAL A 155 1.37 -12.63 9.05
N LEU A 156 1.14 -11.84 8.00
CA LEU A 156 -0.18 -11.63 7.42
C LEU A 156 -0.06 -11.37 5.91
N VAL A 157 -1.03 -11.89 5.15
CA VAL A 157 -1.19 -11.64 3.72
C VAL A 157 -2.63 -11.16 3.49
N GLN A 158 -2.81 -9.93 3.06
CA GLN A 158 -4.11 -9.40 2.62
C GLN A 158 -4.11 -9.30 1.11
N ARG A 159 -5.21 -9.72 0.48
CA ARG A 159 -5.45 -9.50 -0.95
C ARG A 159 -6.62 -8.53 -1.09
N LYS A 160 -6.56 -7.61 -2.04
CA LYS A 160 -7.58 -6.57 -2.24
C LYS A 160 -8.89 -7.21 -2.70
N ILE A 161 -9.99 -6.83 -2.06
CA ILE A 161 -11.32 -7.41 -2.33
C ILE A 161 -12.04 -6.60 -3.42
N ASN A 162 -12.03 -5.27 -3.29
CA ASN A 162 -12.74 -4.36 -4.18
C ASN A 162 -11.74 -3.62 -5.08
N LEU A 163 -11.80 -3.88 -6.39
CA LEU A 163 -10.89 -3.30 -7.37
C LEU A 163 -11.39 -1.95 -7.91
N VAL A 164 -10.49 -0.98 -8.05
CA VAL A 164 -10.76 0.28 -8.76
C VAL A 164 -10.70 0.06 -10.28
N PRO A 165 -11.25 0.97 -11.12
CA PRO A 165 -11.26 0.80 -12.57
C PRO A 165 -9.88 0.50 -13.20
N LEU A 166 -8.80 1.12 -12.70
CA LEU A 166 -7.43 0.86 -13.18
C LEU A 166 -6.91 -0.55 -12.86
N GLU A 167 -7.51 -1.25 -11.92
CA GLU A 167 -7.13 -2.63 -11.56
C GLU A 167 -7.96 -3.67 -12.30
N GLN A 168 -9.11 -3.28 -12.85
CA GLN A 168 -10.02 -4.17 -13.57
C GLN A 168 -9.53 -4.44 -15.00
N GLU A 169 -10.35 -5.11 -15.81
CA GLU A 169 -9.99 -5.63 -17.14
C GLU A 169 -9.37 -4.57 -18.07
N ALA A 170 -9.90 -3.34 -18.08
CA ALA A 170 -9.40 -2.26 -18.93
C ALA A 170 -8.03 -1.68 -18.49
N GLY A 171 -7.55 -2.04 -17.29
CA GLY A 171 -6.28 -1.60 -16.74
C GLY A 171 -5.32 -2.78 -16.50
N LEU A 172 -4.99 -3.05 -15.24
CA LEU A 172 -4.05 -4.11 -14.85
C LEU A 172 -4.65 -5.53 -14.97
N ASN A 173 -5.97 -5.65 -15.18
CA ASN A 173 -6.68 -6.92 -15.30
C ASN A 173 -6.42 -7.87 -14.13
N LEU A 174 -6.46 -7.34 -12.90
CA LEU A 174 -6.30 -8.10 -11.66
C LEU A 174 -7.57 -8.90 -11.33
N CYS A 175 -7.41 -9.92 -10.50
CA CYS A 175 -8.51 -10.66 -9.91
C CYS A 175 -8.85 -10.09 -8.52
N PRO A 176 -10.14 -9.83 -8.22
CA PRO A 176 -10.54 -9.53 -6.85
C PRO A 176 -10.31 -10.75 -5.96
N ALA A 177 -9.98 -10.52 -4.70
CA ALA A 177 -9.88 -11.59 -3.72
C ALA A 177 -11.26 -12.01 -3.20
N PRO A 178 -11.43 -13.28 -2.81
CA PRO A 178 -12.52 -13.65 -1.90
C PRO A 178 -12.48 -12.80 -0.62
N ARG A 179 -13.62 -12.67 0.04
CA ARG A 179 -13.77 -11.87 1.27
C ARG A 179 -13.08 -12.52 2.48
N GLU A 180 -11.75 -12.49 2.47
CA GLU A 180 -10.87 -12.95 3.53
C GLU A 180 -10.26 -11.75 4.25
N LEU A 181 -10.40 -11.73 5.58
CA LEU A 181 -9.95 -10.63 6.43
C LEU A 181 -8.98 -11.13 7.51
N PRO A 182 -7.81 -11.71 7.19
CA PRO A 182 -6.86 -12.18 8.19
C PRO A 182 -6.48 -11.07 9.20
N THR A 183 -6.08 -11.49 10.39
CA THR A 183 -5.69 -10.57 11.48
C THR A 183 -4.49 -11.11 12.22
N VAL A 184 -3.66 -10.23 12.77
CA VAL A 184 -2.49 -10.60 13.57
C VAL A 184 -2.42 -9.76 14.84
N ASN A 185 -1.98 -10.33 15.95
CA ASN A 185 -1.76 -9.57 17.19
C ASN A 185 -0.42 -8.83 17.12
N THR A 186 -0.45 -7.52 17.40
CA THR A 186 0.75 -6.68 17.47
C THR A 186 0.79 -5.94 18.82
N PRO A 187 1.92 -5.34 19.22
CA PRO A 187 1.97 -4.47 20.39
C PRO A 187 1.03 -3.26 20.32
N ALA A 188 0.66 -2.80 19.11
CA ALA A 188 -0.34 -1.74 18.90
C ALA A 188 -1.79 -2.24 19.00
N GLY A 189 -1.99 -3.53 19.29
CA GLY A 189 -3.28 -4.21 19.27
C GLY A 189 -3.42 -5.15 18.08
N LYS A 190 -4.58 -5.82 18.00
CA LYS A 190 -4.89 -6.71 16.89
C LYS A 190 -5.06 -5.90 15.60
N LEU A 191 -4.28 -6.25 14.58
CA LEU A 191 -4.19 -5.58 13.29
C LEU A 191 -5.06 -6.29 12.25
N GLY A 192 -5.79 -5.51 11.46
CA GLY A 192 -6.39 -5.90 10.17
C GLY A 192 -5.89 -5.00 9.05
N VAL A 193 -6.03 -5.43 7.80
CA VAL A 193 -5.61 -4.67 6.61
C VAL A 193 -6.78 -4.60 5.63
N LEU A 194 -7.07 -3.40 5.12
CA LEU A 194 -8.05 -3.15 4.05
C LEU A 194 -7.35 -2.33 2.96
N ILE A 195 -7.15 -2.87 1.77
CA ILE A 195 -6.34 -2.17 0.76
C ILE A 195 -7.21 -1.13 0.05
N CYS A 196 -6.87 0.15 0.22
CA CYS A 196 -7.44 1.29 -0.48
C CYS A 196 -8.97 1.27 -0.52
N LEU A 197 -9.58 1.04 -1.69
CA LEU A 197 -11.02 1.01 -1.89
C LEU A 197 -11.76 0.11 -0.86
N ASP A 198 -11.14 -0.96 -0.36
CA ASP A 198 -11.71 -1.79 0.71
C ASP A 198 -12.08 -1.00 1.97
N GLY A 199 -11.32 0.05 2.31
CA GLY A 199 -11.58 0.93 3.46
C GLY A 199 -12.83 1.81 3.32
N PHE A 200 -13.44 1.85 2.13
CA PHE A 200 -14.73 2.53 1.90
C PHE A 200 -15.93 1.61 2.12
N TYR A 201 -15.71 0.30 2.21
CA TYR A 201 -16.75 -0.68 2.50
C TYR A 201 -16.85 -0.88 4.01
N HIS A 202 -17.72 -0.07 4.64
CA HIS A 202 -17.89 -0.06 6.10
C HIS A 202 -18.21 -1.42 6.70
N GLU A 203 -18.85 -2.33 5.95
CA GLU A 203 -19.11 -3.68 6.42
C GLU A 203 -17.83 -4.51 6.63
N LEU A 204 -16.72 -4.19 5.93
CA LEU A 204 -15.41 -4.83 6.16
C LEU A 204 -14.78 -4.30 7.44
N ILE A 205 -14.91 -2.99 7.71
CA ILE A 205 -14.50 -2.37 8.96
C ILE A 205 -15.29 -2.97 10.13
N ASP A 206 -16.61 -3.09 10.00
CA ASP A 206 -17.49 -3.70 10.99
C ASP A 206 -17.10 -5.15 11.30
N GLN A 207 -16.73 -5.93 10.28
CA GLN A 207 -16.25 -7.31 10.45
C GLN A 207 -14.92 -7.39 11.19
N HIS A 208 -13.99 -6.47 10.92
CA HIS A 208 -12.76 -6.36 11.69
C HIS A 208 -13.03 -5.97 13.14
N ALA A 209 -13.88 -4.97 13.39
CA ALA A 209 -14.27 -4.52 14.72
C ALA A 209 -14.87 -5.68 15.54
N LYS A 210 -15.83 -6.43 14.97
CA LYS A 210 -16.43 -7.62 15.59
C LYS A 210 -15.42 -8.71 15.98
N ARG A 211 -14.27 -8.75 15.31
CA ARG A 211 -13.18 -9.71 15.58
C ARG A 211 -12.12 -9.18 16.54
N GLY A 212 -12.39 -8.04 17.19
CA GLY A 212 -11.51 -7.40 18.17
C GLY A 212 -10.28 -6.73 17.56
N VAL A 213 -10.32 -6.41 16.27
CA VAL A 213 -9.29 -5.55 15.66
C VAL A 213 -9.30 -4.19 16.36
N ARG A 214 -8.10 -3.66 16.60
CA ARG A 214 -7.87 -2.36 17.24
C ARG A 214 -7.22 -1.37 16.28
N VAL A 215 -6.44 -1.88 15.32
CA VAL A 215 -5.78 -1.08 14.29
C VAL A 215 -6.16 -1.62 12.91
N ILE A 216 -6.62 -0.75 12.03
CA ILE A 216 -6.80 -1.06 10.60
C ILE A 216 -5.75 -0.29 9.82
N ALA A 217 -4.90 -1.01 9.10
CA ALA A 217 -4.03 -0.41 8.10
C ALA A 217 -4.76 -0.36 6.75
N MET A 218 -4.73 0.79 6.11
CA MET A 218 -5.30 1.02 4.78
C MET A 218 -4.26 1.60 3.83
N PRO A 219 -3.34 0.79 3.30
CA PRO A 219 -2.47 1.23 2.20
C PRO A 219 -3.31 1.73 1.04
N SER A 220 -3.01 2.94 0.54
CA SER A 220 -3.84 3.60 -0.47
C SER A 220 -3.02 4.25 -1.59
N PHE A 221 -3.59 4.25 -2.78
CA PHE A 221 -3.10 4.97 -3.95
C PHE A 221 -4.30 5.63 -4.65
N ASN A 222 -4.27 6.96 -4.77
CA ASN A 222 -5.33 7.72 -5.42
C ASN A 222 -4.83 8.31 -6.74
N PRO A 223 -5.26 7.81 -7.91
CA PRO A 223 -4.80 8.28 -9.21
C PRO A 223 -5.49 9.57 -9.70
N LEU A 224 -6.30 10.22 -8.85
CA LEU A 224 -7.06 11.42 -9.18
C LEU A 224 -6.41 12.68 -8.60
N PRO A 225 -6.57 13.86 -9.23
CA PRO A 225 -6.20 15.13 -8.61
C PRO A 225 -6.87 15.31 -7.25
N TRP A 226 -6.12 15.77 -6.25
CA TRP A 226 -6.64 15.96 -4.90
C TRP A 226 -7.40 17.28 -4.78
N THR A 227 -8.56 17.36 -5.42
CA THR A 227 -9.48 18.50 -5.27
C THR A 227 -10.13 18.48 -3.89
N LYS A 228 -10.88 19.54 -3.56
CA LYS A 228 -11.63 19.60 -2.31
C LYS A 228 -12.68 18.49 -2.24
N GLU A 229 -13.36 18.23 -3.36
CA GLU A 229 -14.39 17.21 -3.50
C GLU A 229 -13.79 15.82 -3.33
N GLU A 230 -12.63 15.56 -3.94
CA GLU A 230 -11.90 14.31 -3.76
C GLU A 230 -11.51 14.13 -2.29
N ALA A 231 -10.90 15.14 -1.67
CA ALA A 231 -10.52 15.10 -0.26
C ALA A 231 -11.72 14.85 0.68
N GLN A 232 -12.90 15.41 0.37
CA GLN A 232 -14.15 15.15 1.09
C GLN A 232 -14.67 13.73 0.85
N GLY A 233 -14.55 13.21 -0.38
CA GLY A 233 -14.87 11.83 -0.72
C GLY A 233 -14.09 10.84 0.13
N TRP A 234 -12.79 11.08 0.33
CA TRP A 234 -11.94 10.24 1.20
C TRP A 234 -12.38 10.21 2.66
N GLU A 235 -13.09 11.24 3.16
CA GLU A 235 -13.63 11.25 4.53
C GLU A 235 -14.77 10.24 4.71
N THR A 236 -15.40 9.80 3.63
CA THR A 236 -16.48 8.79 3.66
C THR A 236 -15.99 7.36 3.86
N GLY A 237 -14.68 7.11 3.72
CA GLY A 237 -14.07 5.80 3.91
C GLY A 237 -13.64 5.55 5.36
N LEU A 238 -12.35 5.26 5.56
CA LEU A 238 -11.83 4.83 6.86
C LEU A 238 -12.16 5.80 8.00
N LEU A 239 -12.11 7.12 7.76
CA LEU A 239 -12.45 8.12 8.78
C LEU A 239 -13.90 7.96 9.27
N ALA A 240 -14.88 7.88 8.35
CA ALA A 240 -16.28 7.65 8.70
C ALA A 240 -16.48 6.27 9.36
N GLY A 241 -15.80 5.24 8.85
CA GLY A 241 -15.85 3.88 9.38
C GLY A 241 -15.42 3.79 10.84
N VAL A 242 -14.29 4.43 11.23
CA VAL A 242 -13.82 4.40 12.62
C VAL A 242 -14.72 5.16 13.59
N GLN A 243 -15.58 6.08 13.11
CA GLN A 243 -16.53 6.78 13.99
C GLN A 243 -17.55 5.83 14.62
N LYS A 244 -17.86 4.72 13.95
CA LYS A 244 -18.81 3.70 14.43
C LYS A 244 -18.21 2.80 15.51
N HIS A 245 -16.89 2.81 15.66
CA HIS A 245 -16.13 1.88 16.52
C HIS A 245 -15.10 2.65 17.34
N PRO A 246 -15.46 3.17 18.52
CA PRO A 246 -14.59 4.04 19.33
C PRO A 246 -13.20 3.45 19.64
N ASP A 247 -13.09 2.13 19.67
CA ASP A 247 -11.86 1.41 19.97
C ASP A 247 -10.89 1.26 18.80
N LEU A 248 -11.33 1.54 17.57
CA LEU A 248 -10.52 1.45 16.35
C LEU A 248 -9.64 2.69 16.14
N ILE A 249 -8.44 2.43 15.63
CA ILE A 249 -7.57 3.43 15.00
C ILE A 249 -7.35 2.99 13.56
N GLY A 250 -7.53 3.92 12.62
CA GLY A 250 -7.22 3.73 11.21
C GLY A 250 -5.87 4.36 10.88
N VAL A 251 -5.06 3.67 10.06
CA VAL A 251 -3.78 4.17 9.56
C VAL A 251 -3.81 4.08 8.04
N ASN A 252 -3.95 5.22 7.37
CA ASN A 252 -4.08 5.32 5.92
C ASN A 252 -2.86 6.05 5.31
N PRO A 253 -1.77 5.34 4.96
CA PRO A 253 -0.71 5.91 4.15
C PRO A 253 -1.12 5.97 2.68
N MET A 254 -0.76 7.07 2.02
CA MET A 254 -1.03 7.31 0.61
C MET A 254 0.25 7.43 -0.21
N GLY A 255 0.28 6.79 -1.37
CA GLY A 255 1.33 7.01 -2.36
C GLY A 255 1.10 8.36 -3.03
N VAL A 256 2.17 9.14 -3.26
CA VAL A 256 2.14 10.39 -4.01
C VAL A 256 3.20 10.37 -5.12
N GLY A 257 3.11 11.23 -6.12
CA GLY A 257 4.01 11.17 -7.28
C GLY A 257 3.53 10.11 -8.27
N GLY A 258 4.38 9.25 -8.84
CA GLY A 258 3.89 8.14 -9.66
C GLY A 258 4.82 7.72 -10.79
N PHE A 259 4.28 6.90 -11.69
CA PHE A 259 5.00 6.30 -12.81
C PHE A 259 4.46 6.85 -14.12
N PHE A 260 5.35 7.43 -14.93
CA PHE A 260 5.01 7.98 -16.24
C PHE A 260 3.86 9.01 -16.17
N ASP A 261 2.74 8.73 -16.85
CA ASP A 261 1.52 9.53 -16.93
C ASP A 261 0.53 9.24 -15.79
N VAL A 262 0.74 8.17 -15.01
CA VAL A 262 -0.10 7.87 -13.85
C VAL A 262 0.49 8.55 -12.61
N ARG A 263 -0.24 9.54 -12.10
CA ARG A 263 0.14 10.30 -10.90
C ARG A 263 -0.88 10.08 -9.80
N ALA A 264 -0.38 9.97 -8.58
CA ALA A 264 -1.17 9.98 -7.37
C ALA A 264 -0.97 11.23 -6.55
N GLU A 265 -2.07 11.69 -5.99
CA GLU A 265 -2.13 12.77 -5.01
C GLU A 265 -2.99 12.29 -3.83
N GLY A 266 -2.63 12.70 -2.62
CA GLY A 266 -3.30 12.22 -1.42
C GLY A 266 -2.71 12.79 -0.15
N GLN A 267 -3.50 12.71 0.93
CA GLN A 267 -3.05 13.06 2.26
C GLN A 267 -3.18 11.85 3.19
N SER A 268 -2.04 11.31 3.57
CA SER A 268 -1.96 10.24 4.58
C SER A 268 -2.59 10.71 5.89
N SER A 269 -3.14 9.76 6.65
CA SER A 269 -3.81 10.07 7.91
C SER A 269 -3.72 8.93 8.92
N ILE A 270 -3.76 9.30 10.19
CA ILE A 270 -4.05 8.41 11.31
C ILE A 270 -5.36 8.94 11.90
N VAL A 271 -6.39 8.09 11.95
CA VAL A 271 -7.76 8.47 12.31
C VAL A 271 -8.26 7.68 13.49
N ALA A 272 -9.13 8.29 14.30
CA ALA A 272 -9.82 7.66 15.41
C ALA A 272 -11.23 8.24 15.55
N SER A 273 -12.01 7.71 16.49
CA SER A 273 -13.29 8.34 16.84
C SER A 273 -13.06 9.78 17.32
N ARG A 274 -13.93 10.71 16.91
CA ARG A 274 -13.85 12.14 17.24
C ARG A 274 -13.75 12.41 18.73
N VAL A 275 -14.38 11.58 19.57
CA VAL A 275 -14.31 11.67 21.03
C VAL A 275 -12.92 11.36 21.60
N ARG A 276 -12.03 10.76 20.79
CA ARG A 276 -10.64 10.41 21.13
C ARG A 276 -9.62 11.33 20.47
N THR A 277 -10.05 12.33 19.71
CA THR A 277 -9.15 13.29 19.05
C THR A 277 -9.23 14.65 19.73
N PRO A 278 -8.10 15.33 20.03
CA PRO A 278 -8.07 16.58 20.81
C PRO A 278 -8.94 17.72 20.25
N ASP A 279 -9.06 17.79 18.93
CA ASP A 279 -9.80 18.84 18.20
C ASP A 279 -11.20 18.40 17.73
N GLY A 280 -11.61 17.18 18.06
CA GLY A 280 -12.88 16.60 17.61
C GLY A 280 -12.97 16.33 16.11
N SER A 281 -11.86 16.41 15.35
CA SER A 281 -11.85 16.22 13.90
C SER A 281 -11.97 14.76 13.47
N GLY A 282 -11.52 13.84 14.34
CA GLY A 282 -11.33 12.43 14.01
C GLY A 282 -9.95 12.11 13.41
N TYR A 283 -9.09 13.13 13.22
CA TYR A 283 -7.69 12.95 12.84
C TYR A 283 -6.79 13.03 14.07
N LEU A 284 -5.98 11.99 14.26
CA LEU A 284 -4.85 11.97 15.19
C LEU A 284 -3.60 12.57 14.54
N ALA A 285 -3.42 12.33 13.24
CA ALA A 285 -2.41 12.98 12.40
C ALA A 285 -2.88 13.02 10.94
N ARG A 286 -2.47 14.04 10.19
CA ARG A 286 -2.78 14.17 8.76
C ARG A 286 -1.61 14.86 8.04
N ALA A 287 -1.27 14.36 6.85
CA ALA A 287 -0.27 14.99 5.99
C ALA A 287 -0.75 16.37 5.54
N LYS A 288 0.18 17.31 5.42
CA LYS A 288 -0.14 18.70 5.04
C LYS A 288 -0.20 18.85 3.53
N SER A 289 0.73 18.22 2.81
CA SER A 289 0.82 18.21 1.36
C SER A 289 0.03 17.05 0.76
N LYS A 290 -0.50 17.30 -0.44
CA LYS A 290 -1.14 16.30 -1.30
C LYS A 290 -0.16 15.57 -2.22
N ASP A 291 1.08 16.05 -2.37
CA ASP A 291 2.02 15.59 -3.41
C ASP A 291 3.49 15.46 -2.96
N GLN A 292 3.77 15.78 -1.69
CA GLN A 292 5.10 15.64 -1.10
C GLN A 292 5.19 14.48 -0.12
N GLU A 293 6.38 13.93 0.04
CA GLU A 293 6.66 12.89 1.03
C GLU A 293 6.53 13.42 2.46
N GLU A 294 5.80 12.68 3.30
CA GLU A 294 5.61 12.97 4.72
C GLU A 294 5.59 11.67 5.54
N ILE A 295 6.01 11.75 6.80
CA ILE A 295 5.92 10.63 7.75
C ILE A 295 5.13 11.13 8.95
N LEU A 296 3.97 10.53 9.17
CA LEU A 296 3.12 10.81 10.32
C LEU A 296 3.42 9.79 11.41
N ILE A 297 3.56 10.24 12.65
CA ILE A 297 3.80 9.37 13.80
C ILE A 297 2.85 9.76 14.91
N HIS A 298 2.21 8.76 15.52
CA HIS A 298 1.35 8.96 16.67
C HIS A 298 1.51 7.79 17.67
N PRO A 299 1.69 8.06 18.98
CA PRO A 299 1.69 7.00 19.99
C PRO A 299 0.29 6.36 20.12
N THR A 300 0.19 5.04 20.28
CA THR A 300 -1.09 4.43 20.62
C THR A 300 -1.55 4.93 21.99
N PRO A 301 -2.83 5.27 22.17
CA PRO A 301 -3.40 5.67 23.46
C PRO A 301 -3.23 4.60 24.54
#